data_AF-A0A232F1M4-F1
#
_entry.id   AF-A0A232F1M4-F1
#
_cell.length_a   1.000
_cell.length_b   1.000
_cell.length_c   1.000
_cell.angle_alpha   90.00
_cell.angle_beta   90.00
_cell.angle_gamma   90.00
#
_symmetry.space_group_name_H-M   'P 1'
#
loop_
_entity.id
_entity.type
_entity.pdbx_description
1 polymer ?
#
loop_
_entity_poly.entity_id
_entity_poly.type
_entity_poly.pdbx_seq_one_letter_code
_entity_poly.pdbx_strand_id
1 'polypeptide(L)'
;MFANDVFCFGCMRPLPGYLSSKTSYTRCSKCGVAALCNRACEDSGLHSTAECDLLRAKRDVMLENMEDLMHTLVHLKLWLVMSAGSDQDVRERLSKMEAHMNERRGNEVWFEREANVVDVFRRFGLVRSENEAELVQWLCGVLDVNSFELRTPVPGSNGNNGSPLLRGLFLEAALMAHACRGTAHIAVDDRFQMTVYAAVPIPAGETITFNYTSSLLGTIERQEHLQVGKYFRCECSMCVDPLEHGSFVSCILCPRCKKDYVAIQNARDKDPYGRKTKWQCRKCKRIFRGCLIKSTIEIGKDLIEDVGDGNSKVAIRYRIHYIKLCVYIILIYAQAMESLLERLSSTFHTNHFVMLTLKQKVLAVYRKEVGNLNPQRKILQKMLEIGKQVVDVLDIVEPGISRLKGILLYEMHLPIAILANRSYASREITAERLVSCLEESQACLKRSLQMLLLEPASTPEGMLAKRALQEMKHLAQNVADARTLQLRQMSTPQEDHSSVKKPERRGSHRQSKNRNRTK
;
A
#
# COMPACT_ATOMS: atom_id res chain seq x y z
N MET A 1 -19.07 8.45 8.25
CA MET A 1 -19.47 9.14 9.49
C MET A 1 -18.40 8.90 10.53
N PHE A 2 -17.45 9.83 10.66
CA PHE A 2 -16.46 9.83 11.74
C PHE A 2 -16.95 10.85 12.76
N ALA A 3 -17.38 10.37 13.92
CA ALA A 3 -17.97 11.21 14.95
C ALA A 3 -16.86 11.99 15.69
N ASN A 4 -16.92 13.32 15.65
CA ASN A 4 -16.30 14.22 16.63
C ASN A 4 -14.76 14.14 16.82
N ASP A 5 -14.00 13.86 15.75
CA ASP A 5 -12.53 13.97 15.82
C ASP A 5 -12.11 15.45 15.83
N VAL A 6 -11.70 15.95 16.99
CA VAL A 6 -11.15 17.31 17.15
C VAL A 6 -9.64 17.21 16.96
N PHE A 7 -9.03 18.13 16.23
CA PHE A 7 -7.56 18.17 16.04
C PHE A 7 -6.91 19.31 16.79
N CYS A 8 -5.67 19.10 17.21
CA CYS A 8 -4.82 20.17 17.72
C CYS A 8 -4.47 21.12 16.57
N PHE A 9 -4.85 22.40 16.66
CA PHE A 9 -4.54 23.41 15.64
C PHE A 9 -3.03 23.68 15.53
N GLY A 10 -2.26 23.37 16.57
CA GLY A 10 -0.81 23.55 16.57
C GLY A 10 -0.04 22.43 15.87
N CYS A 11 -0.49 21.18 15.95
CA CYS A 11 0.28 20.03 15.46
C CYS A 11 -0.53 18.99 14.67
N MET A 12 -1.82 19.24 14.43
CA MET A 12 -2.77 18.36 13.75
C MET A 12 -2.90 16.95 14.34
N ARG A 13 -2.47 16.74 15.59
CA ARG A 13 -2.73 15.50 16.32
C ARG A 13 -4.22 15.38 16.65
N PRO A 14 -4.80 14.17 16.60
CA PRO A 14 -6.17 13.97 17.00
C PRO A 14 -6.23 14.11 18.52
N LEU A 15 -7.26 14.81 18.99
CA LEU A 15 -7.55 15.01 20.38
C LEU A 15 -8.70 14.07 20.76
N PRO A 16 -8.68 13.46 21.96
CA PRO A 16 -9.80 12.66 22.42
C PRO A 16 -11.07 13.52 22.40
N GLY A 17 -12.11 13.01 21.74
CA GLY A 17 -13.38 13.72 21.58
C GLY A 17 -13.99 14.12 22.91
N TYR A 18 -14.94 15.05 22.87
CA TYR A 18 -15.64 15.67 24.02
C TYR A 18 -16.17 14.69 25.10
N LEU A 19 -16.28 13.39 24.78
CA LEU A 19 -16.86 12.34 25.62
C LEU A 19 -15.84 11.47 26.39
N SER A 20 -14.53 11.65 26.16
CA SER A 20 -13.49 10.90 26.90
C SER A 20 -13.03 11.71 28.12
N SER A 21 -13.51 11.33 29.31
CA SER A 21 -13.29 12.02 30.59
C SER A 21 -11.86 12.02 31.13
N LYS A 22 -10.84 11.65 30.33
CA LYS A 22 -9.47 11.40 30.83
C LYS A 22 -8.33 12.12 30.10
N THR A 23 -8.60 13.07 29.21
CA THR A 23 -7.52 13.90 28.63
C THR A 23 -8.03 15.30 28.30
N SER A 24 -7.58 16.31 29.05
CA SER A 24 -7.93 17.71 28.80
C SER A 24 -7.09 18.28 27.67
N TYR A 25 -7.71 18.57 26.53
CA TYR A 25 -7.15 19.56 25.61
C TYR A 25 -7.55 20.96 26.10
N THR A 26 -6.75 21.95 25.74
CA THR A 26 -6.99 23.36 26.11
C THR A 26 -7.38 24.16 24.88
N ARG A 27 -8.09 25.27 25.07
CA ARG A 27 -8.28 26.24 23.99
C ARG A 27 -7.16 27.28 24.04
N CYS A 28 -6.75 27.77 22.87
CA CYS A 28 -5.83 28.90 22.75
C CYS A 28 -6.32 30.07 23.62
N SER A 29 -5.45 30.61 24.48
CA SER A 29 -5.82 31.70 25.41
C SER A 29 -6.16 33.00 24.69
N LYS A 30 -5.64 33.17 23.48
CA LYS A 30 -5.79 34.37 22.66
C LYS A 30 -7.14 34.41 21.95
N CYS A 31 -7.51 33.37 21.20
CA CYS A 31 -8.77 33.35 20.44
C CYS A 31 -9.93 32.72 21.21
N GLY A 32 -9.66 31.78 22.12
CA GLY A 32 -10.68 31.03 22.85
C GLY A 32 -11.41 29.97 22.03
N VAL A 33 -10.96 29.67 20.80
CA VAL A 33 -11.59 28.72 19.86
C VAL A 33 -10.68 27.54 19.55
N ALA A 34 -9.47 27.78 19.03
CA ALA A 34 -8.55 26.74 18.56
C ALA A 34 -8.21 25.73 19.67
N ALA A 35 -8.42 24.45 19.40
CA ALA A 35 -8.10 23.37 20.32
C ALA A 35 -6.60 23.03 20.25
N LEU A 36 -5.96 22.84 21.41
CA LEU A 36 -4.53 22.62 21.56
C LEU A 36 -4.28 21.47 22.54
N CYS A 37 -3.36 20.56 22.19
CA CYS A 37 -3.00 19.45 23.06
C CYS A 37 -2.23 19.90 24.33
N ASN A 38 -1.54 21.04 24.27
CA ASN A 38 -0.83 21.66 25.39
C ASN A 38 -0.43 23.11 25.04
N ARG A 39 0.16 23.81 26.01
CA ARG A 39 0.63 25.20 25.85
C ARG A 39 1.75 25.37 24.82
N ALA A 40 2.63 24.39 24.63
CA ALA A 40 3.69 24.51 23.62
C ALA A 40 3.12 24.64 22.20
N CYS A 41 1.99 23.98 21.91
CA CYS A 41 1.27 24.13 20.64
C CYS A 41 0.60 25.49 20.46
N GLU A 42 0.49 26.31 21.51
CA GLU A 42 0.00 27.69 21.41
C GLU A 42 1.08 28.63 20.86
N ASP A 43 2.35 28.37 21.22
CA ASP A 43 3.48 29.25 20.91
C ASP A 43 4.30 28.81 19.69
N SER A 44 4.22 27.54 19.29
CA SER A 44 5.12 26.95 18.28
C SER A 44 4.42 26.03 17.26
N GLY A 45 3.18 26.35 16.91
CA GLY A 45 2.33 25.50 16.08
C GLY A 45 1.93 26.07 14.72
N LEU A 46 1.13 25.28 13.99
CA LEU A 46 0.47 25.65 12.74
C LEU A 46 -0.69 26.64 12.93
N HIS A 47 -1.00 27.02 14.18
CA HIS A 47 -2.02 28.03 14.48
C HIS A 47 -1.44 29.43 14.30
N SER A 48 -1.67 30.05 13.14
CA SER A 48 -1.06 31.35 12.81
C SER A 48 -1.72 32.51 13.55
N THR A 49 -1.03 33.65 13.64
CA THR A 49 -1.61 34.87 14.25
C THR A 49 -2.84 35.36 13.49
N ALA A 50 -2.80 35.37 12.15
CA ALA A 50 -3.94 35.77 11.33
C ALA A 50 -5.15 34.85 11.53
N GLU A 51 -4.92 33.55 11.66
CA GLU A 51 -5.97 32.59 12.02
C GLU A 51 -6.49 32.83 13.43
N CYS A 52 -5.61 33.10 14.40
CA CYS A 52 -5.97 33.38 15.78
C CYS A 52 -6.87 34.63 15.89
N ASP A 53 -6.51 35.70 15.19
CA ASP A 53 -7.27 36.95 15.18
C ASP A 53 -8.63 36.77 14.51
N LEU A 54 -8.70 36.01 13.40
CA LEU A 54 -9.97 35.69 12.75
C LEU A 54 -10.89 34.88 13.67
N LEU A 55 -10.36 33.82 14.29
CA LEU A 55 -11.12 32.99 15.22
C LEU A 55 -11.58 33.77 16.45
N ARG A 56 -10.79 34.75 16.92
CA ARG A 56 -11.21 35.66 18.00
C ARG A 56 -12.38 36.53 17.55
N ALA A 57 -12.29 37.13 16.36
CA ALA A 57 -13.31 38.02 15.83
C ALA A 57 -14.63 37.32 15.50
N LYS A 58 -14.59 36.01 15.21
CA LYS A 58 -15.76 35.18 14.85
C LYS A 58 -16.07 34.11 15.89
N ARG A 59 -15.64 34.31 17.14
CA ARG A 59 -15.65 33.28 18.20
C ARG A 59 -16.97 32.54 18.33
N ASP A 60 -18.07 33.26 18.50
CA ASP A 60 -19.36 32.66 18.85
C ASP A 60 -19.87 31.76 17.71
N VAL A 61 -19.89 32.28 16.48
CA VAL A 61 -20.30 31.52 15.29
C VAL A 61 -19.39 30.30 15.05
N MET A 62 -18.08 30.43 15.25
CA MET A 62 -17.14 29.31 15.06
C MET A 62 -17.33 28.21 16.11
N LEU A 63 -17.60 28.59 17.37
CA LEU A 63 -17.85 27.62 18.45
C LEU A 63 -19.17 26.88 18.26
N GLU A 64 -20.19 27.54 17.73
CA GLU A 64 -21.48 26.91 17.39
C GLU A 64 -21.35 25.93 16.20
N ASN A 65 -20.36 26.14 15.33
CA ASN A 65 -20.16 25.40 14.09
C ASN A 65 -18.76 24.74 14.04
N MET A 66 -18.32 24.14 15.15
CA MET A 66 -16.96 23.58 15.26
C MET A 66 -16.67 22.45 14.28
N GLU A 67 -17.66 21.62 13.96
CA GLU A 67 -17.51 20.53 12.98
C GLU A 67 -17.20 21.09 11.58
N ASP A 68 -17.99 22.06 11.13
CA ASP A 68 -17.76 22.79 9.88
C ASP A 68 -16.37 23.44 9.85
N LEU A 69 -15.95 24.06 10.95
CA LEU A 69 -14.61 24.65 11.08
C LEU A 69 -13.50 23.58 10.92
N MET A 70 -13.67 22.38 11.48
CA MET A 70 -12.68 21.31 11.32
C MET A 70 -12.58 20.85 9.86
N HIS A 71 -13.71 20.69 9.18
CA HIS A 71 -13.74 20.28 7.78
C HIS A 71 -13.23 21.35 6.82
N THR A 72 -13.35 22.62 7.19
CA THR A 72 -12.95 23.75 6.35
C THR A 72 -11.63 24.42 6.74
N LEU A 73 -10.93 23.90 7.76
CA LEU A 73 -9.74 24.54 8.34
C LEU A 73 -8.63 24.84 7.31
N VAL A 74 -8.34 23.89 6.41
CA VAL A 74 -7.32 24.10 5.37
C VAL A 74 -7.77 25.17 4.36
N HIS A 75 -9.05 25.21 4.02
CA HIS A 75 -9.62 26.25 3.15
C HIS A 75 -9.50 27.61 3.81
N LEU A 76 -9.78 27.70 5.12
CA LEU A 76 -9.69 28.93 5.90
C LEU A 76 -8.26 29.48 5.91
N LYS A 77 -7.27 28.59 6.10
CA LYS A 77 -5.84 28.95 6.05
C LYS A 77 -5.45 29.51 4.68
N LEU A 78 -5.86 28.87 3.59
CA LEU A 78 -5.56 29.37 2.24
C LEU A 78 -6.30 30.68 1.92
N TRP A 79 -7.56 30.80 2.34
CA TRP A 79 -8.33 32.02 2.17
C TRP A 79 -7.68 33.19 2.92
N LEU A 80 -7.17 32.98 4.14
CA LEU A 80 -6.40 33.99 4.86
C LEU A 80 -5.15 34.43 4.10
N VAL A 81 -4.41 33.50 3.48
CA VAL A 81 -3.24 33.86 2.65
C VAL A 81 -3.65 34.73 1.46
N MET A 82 -4.75 34.37 0.77
CA MET A 82 -5.22 35.11 -0.40
C MET A 82 -5.80 36.48 -0.03
N SER A 83 -6.49 36.58 1.12
CA SER A 83 -7.26 37.76 1.52
C SER A 83 -6.50 38.73 2.44
N ALA A 84 -5.61 38.23 3.31
CA ALA A 84 -4.93 39.05 4.33
C ALA A 84 -3.56 39.59 3.90
N GLY A 85 -3.03 39.17 2.74
CA GLY A 85 -1.82 39.73 2.14
C GLY A 85 -0.53 39.54 2.95
N SER A 86 -0.51 38.68 3.97
CA SER A 86 0.61 38.55 4.90
C SER A 86 1.84 37.87 4.30
N ASP A 87 1.68 37.11 3.21
CA ASP A 87 2.76 36.42 2.52
C ASP A 87 2.60 36.52 1.00
N GLN A 88 3.28 37.51 0.41
CA GLN A 88 3.18 37.81 -1.02
C GLN A 88 3.75 36.71 -1.91
N ASP A 89 4.84 36.06 -1.48
CA ASP A 89 5.47 34.97 -2.23
C ASP A 89 4.54 33.75 -2.30
N VAL A 90 4.04 33.31 -1.13
CA VAL A 90 3.12 32.17 -1.07
C VAL A 90 1.86 32.45 -1.88
N ARG A 91 1.33 33.68 -1.82
CA ARG A 91 0.16 34.08 -2.61
C ARG A 91 0.42 34.02 -4.12
N GLU A 92 1.55 34.54 -4.58
CA GLU A 92 1.91 34.50 -6.00
C GLU A 92 2.06 33.05 -6.48
N ARG A 93 2.70 32.21 -5.68
CA ARG A 93 2.90 30.80 -6.01
C ARG A 93 1.61 30.00 -6.00
N LEU A 94 0.72 30.24 -5.02
CA LEU A 94 -0.63 29.69 -5.00
C LEU A 94 -1.42 30.09 -6.25
N SER A 95 -1.34 31.36 -6.67
CA SER A 95 -2.10 31.85 -7.83
C SER A 95 -1.76 31.16 -9.17
N LYS A 96 -0.61 30.47 -9.23
CA LYS A 96 -0.15 29.69 -10.39
C LYS A 96 -0.65 28.25 -10.38
N MET A 97 -1.33 27.81 -9.32
CA MET A 97 -1.84 26.45 -9.22
C MET A 97 -3.09 26.23 -10.08
N GLU A 98 -3.16 25.05 -10.70
CA GLU A 98 -4.31 24.64 -11.48
C GLU A 98 -5.47 24.24 -10.56
N ALA A 99 -6.69 24.67 -10.90
CA ALA A 99 -7.90 24.43 -10.14
C ALA A 99 -9.02 23.78 -10.97
N HIS A 100 -8.84 23.65 -12.29
CA HIS A 100 -9.78 23.06 -13.24
C HIS A 100 -11.20 23.63 -13.10
N MET A 101 -11.31 24.96 -12.99
CA MET A 101 -12.57 25.64 -12.70
C MET A 101 -13.63 25.39 -13.78
N ASN A 102 -13.22 25.37 -15.05
CA ASN A 102 -14.13 25.18 -16.18
C ASN A 102 -14.69 23.75 -16.21
N GLU A 103 -13.85 22.75 -15.95
CA GLU A 103 -14.23 21.33 -15.92
C GLU A 103 -15.06 20.99 -14.67
N ARG A 104 -14.83 21.71 -13.57
CA ARG A 104 -15.56 21.54 -12.32
C ARG A 104 -16.95 22.18 -12.37
N ARG A 105 -17.08 23.35 -12.98
CA ARG A 105 -18.31 24.15 -12.91
C ARG A 105 -19.54 23.35 -13.34
N GLY A 106 -20.52 23.28 -12.44
CA GLY A 106 -21.81 22.62 -12.69
C GLY A 106 -21.78 21.09 -12.59
N ASN A 107 -20.66 20.48 -12.18
CA ASN A 107 -20.61 19.05 -11.85
C ASN A 107 -20.94 18.80 -10.36
N GLU A 108 -21.04 17.52 -9.98
CA GLU A 108 -21.37 17.11 -8.60
C GLU A 108 -20.38 17.67 -7.56
N VAL A 109 -19.07 17.63 -7.84
CA VAL A 109 -18.03 18.15 -6.94
C VAL A 109 -18.19 19.66 -6.72
N TRP A 110 -18.55 20.43 -7.75
CA TRP A 110 -18.79 21.86 -7.60
C TRP A 110 -19.92 22.15 -6.62
N PHE A 111 -21.06 21.45 -6.77
CA PHE A 111 -22.21 21.61 -5.88
C PHE A 111 -21.92 21.12 -4.46
N GLU A 112 -21.16 20.02 -4.31
CA GLU A 112 -20.71 19.53 -3.01
C GLU A 112 -19.83 20.58 -2.30
N ARG A 113 -18.89 21.20 -3.02
CA ARG A 113 -18.01 22.24 -2.47
C ARG A 113 -18.75 23.54 -2.18
N GLU A 114 -19.78 23.87 -2.95
CA GLU A 114 -20.68 24.99 -2.67
C GLU A 114 -21.34 24.80 -1.30
N ALA A 115 -22.02 23.65 -1.10
CA ALA A 115 -22.77 23.37 0.13
C ALA A 115 -21.88 23.19 1.37
N ASN A 116 -20.73 22.51 1.21
CA ASN A 116 -19.90 22.09 2.34
C ASN A 116 -18.74 23.04 2.65
N VAL A 117 -18.42 24.00 1.77
CA VAL A 117 -17.33 24.95 1.99
C VAL A 117 -17.80 26.39 1.78
N VAL A 118 -18.35 26.72 0.61
CA VAL A 118 -18.73 28.11 0.31
C VAL A 118 -19.84 28.60 1.24
N ASP A 119 -20.89 27.80 1.42
CA ASP A 119 -21.99 28.11 2.35
C ASP A 119 -21.53 28.17 3.81
N VAL A 120 -20.58 27.34 4.21
CA VAL A 120 -19.92 27.44 5.53
C VAL A 120 -19.22 28.78 5.67
N PHE A 121 -18.47 29.22 4.66
CA PHE A 121 -17.80 30.51 4.68
C PHE A 121 -18.80 31.69 4.69
N ARG A 122 -19.95 31.55 4.03
CA ARG A 122 -21.07 32.52 4.13
C ARG A 122 -21.63 32.55 5.55
N ARG A 123 -21.86 31.40 6.20
CA ARG A 123 -22.30 31.30 7.61
C ARG A 123 -21.30 31.96 8.56
N PHE A 124 -20.00 31.80 8.33
CA PHE A 124 -18.94 32.48 9.07
C PHE A 124 -18.84 33.99 8.77
N GLY A 125 -19.57 34.46 7.75
CA GLY A 125 -19.55 35.85 7.29
C GLY A 125 -18.21 36.26 6.71
N LEU A 126 -17.53 35.33 6.03
CA LEU A 126 -16.26 35.50 5.30
C LEU A 126 -16.47 35.74 3.80
N VAL A 127 -17.62 35.31 3.27
CA VAL A 127 -18.02 35.49 1.87
C VAL A 127 -19.32 36.28 1.83
N ARG A 128 -19.36 37.36 1.06
CA ARG A 128 -20.51 38.27 0.91
C ARG A 128 -20.87 38.57 -0.54
N SER A 129 -20.00 38.24 -1.47
CA SER A 129 -20.17 38.45 -2.90
C SER A 129 -19.87 37.20 -3.71
N GLU A 130 -20.39 37.14 -4.94
CA GLU A 130 -20.09 36.04 -5.86
C GLU A 130 -18.60 35.96 -6.23
N ASN A 131 -17.89 37.09 -6.26
CA ASN A 131 -16.44 37.08 -6.51
C ASN A 131 -15.67 36.38 -5.37
N GLU A 132 -16.08 36.59 -4.11
CA GLU A 132 -15.48 35.89 -2.98
C GLU A 132 -15.87 34.41 -2.94
N ALA A 133 -17.10 34.07 -3.34
CA ALA A 133 -17.55 32.69 -3.50
C ALA A 133 -16.72 31.97 -4.57
N GLU A 134 -16.48 32.61 -5.72
CA GLU A 134 -15.65 32.09 -6.80
C GLU A 134 -14.20 31.85 -6.34
N LEU A 135 -13.64 32.74 -5.51
CA LEU A 135 -12.33 32.52 -4.89
C LEU A 135 -12.32 31.26 -4.00
N VAL A 136 -13.34 31.06 -3.17
CA VAL A 136 -13.43 29.85 -2.33
C VAL A 136 -13.60 28.60 -3.18
N GLN A 137 -14.39 28.64 -4.26
CA GLN A 137 -14.49 27.54 -5.22
C GLN A 137 -13.15 27.23 -5.91
N TRP A 138 -12.39 28.28 -6.24
CA TRP A 138 -11.04 28.14 -6.77
C TRP A 138 -10.09 27.48 -5.76
N LEU A 139 -10.14 27.89 -4.49
CA LEU A 139 -9.36 27.24 -3.42
C LEU A 139 -9.72 25.76 -3.24
N CYS A 140 -11.00 25.41 -3.33
CA CYS A 140 -11.44 24.01 -3.34
C CYS A 140 -10.79 23.25 -4.50
N GLY A 141 -10.71 23.85 -5.69
CA GLY A 141 -10.09 23.24 -6.88
C GLY A 141 -8.60 23.04 -6.72
N VAL A 142 -7.90 24.07 -6.22
CA VAL A 142 -6.48 23.97 -5.88
C VAL A 142 -6.24 22.79 -4.93
N LEU A 143 -7.04 22.65 -3.87
CA LEU A 143 -6.91 21.55 -2.93
C LEU A 143 -7.25 20.19 -3.53
N ASP A 144 -8.31 20.08 -4.33
CA ASP A 144 -8.70 18.80 -4.95
C ASP A 144 -7.62 18.29 -5.93
N VAL A 145 -6.94 19.20 -6.64
CA VAL A 145 -5.98 18.87 -7.70
C VAL A 145 -4.54 18.78 -7.20
N ASN A 146 -4.12 19.60 -6.24
CA ASN A 146 -2.70 19.78 -5.89
C ASN A 146 -2.31 19.26 -4.51
N SER A 147 -3.28 18.80 -3.71
CA SER A 147 -2.98 18.33 -2.35
C SER A 147 -2.43 16.92 -2.32
N PHE A 148 -1.72 16.65 -1.23
CA PHE A 148 -1.15 15.36 -0.86
C PHE A 148 -1.86 14.83 0.37
N GLU A 149 -2.10 13.52 0.37
CA GLU A 149 -2.58 12.80 1.54
C GLU A 149 -1.45 12.68 2.57
N LEU A 150 -1.76 13.02 3.82
CA LEU A 150 -0.82 13.06 4.92
C LEU A 150 -1.30 12.16 6.06
N ARG A 151 -0.35 11.54 6.75
CA ARG A 151 -0.65 10.80 7.97
C ARG A 151 -0.80 11.76 9.14
N THR A 152 -1.76 11.45 10.00
CA THR A 152 -1.88 12.16 11.27
C THR A 152 -0.69 11.80 12.18
N PRO A 153 -0.02 12.79 12.80
CA PRO A 153 1.20 12.56 13.58
C PRO A 153 0.92 11.95 14.97
N VAL A 154 0.48 10.70 15.03
CA VAL A 154 0.11 10.01 16.29
C VAL A 154 1.33 9.33 16.92
N PRO A 155 1.74 9.71 18.15
CA PRO A 155 2.87 9.07 18.84
C PRO A 155 2.64 7.57 19.08
N GLY A 156 3.58 6.74 18.66
CA GLY A 156 3.59 5.30 18.98
C GLY A 156 2.50 4.46 18.30
N SER A 157 1.74 5.03 17.34
CA SER A 157 0.77 4.25 16.59
C SER A 157 1.46 3.50 15.44
N ASN A 158 1.27 2.18 15.40
CA ASN A 158 1.68 1.34 14.26
C ASN A 158 0.70 1.55 13.09
N GLY A 159 0.71 2.73 12.47
CA GLY A 159 0.28 3.02 11.09
C GLY A 159 -1.13 2.66 10.59
N ASN A 160 -1.92 1.89 11.33
CA ASN A 160 -3.14 1.23 10.84
C ASN A 160 -4.33 1.34 11.80
N ASN A 161 -4.24 2.16 12.86
CA ASN A 161 -5.30 2.28 13.87
C ASN A 161 -6.39 3.29 13.47
N GLY A 162 -6.89 3.23 12.23
CA GLY A 162 -8.07 3.97 11.80
C GLY A 162 -8.02 5.48 12.02
N SER A 163 -6.83 6.08 12.16
CA SER A 163 -6.68 7.51 12.35
C SER A 163 -7.02 8.24 11.06
N PRO A 164 -7.75 9.37 11.14
CA PRO A 164 -8.11 10.14 9.96
C PRO A 164 -6.85 10.59 9.21
N LEU A 165 -6.95 10.68 7.88
CA LEU A 165 -5.89 11.20 7.02
C LEU A 165 -6.06 12.72 6.89
N LEU A 166 -4.93 13.41 6.79
CA LEU A 166 -4.87 14.85 6.61
C LEU A 166 -4.65 15.19 5.14
N ARG A 167 -4.99 16.43 4.77
CA ARG A 167 -4.70 16.99 3.45
C ARG A 167 -3.66 18.10 3.59
N GLY A 168 -2.57 18.02 2.84
CA GLY A 168 -1.51 19.03 2.84
C GLY A 168 -1.24 19.57 1.44
N LEU A 169 -0.87 20.85 1.35
CA LEU A 169 -0.50 21.49 0.10
C LEU A 169 1.00 21.84 0.14
N PHE A 170 1.76 21.29 -0.80
CA PHE A 170 3.20 21.47 -0.93
C PHE A 170 3.48 22.12 -2.28
N LEU A 171 3.72 23.43 -2.27
CA LEU A 171 3.67 24.24 -3.49
C LEU A 171 4.69 23.79 -4.55
N GLU A 172 5.91 23.43 -4.15
CA GLU A 172 6.97 22.92 -5.02
C GLU A 172 6.67 21.51 -5.52
N ALA A 173 6.23 20.63 -4.62
CA ALA A 173 5.97 19.23 -4.97
C ALA A 173 4.76 19.08 -5.89
N ALA A 174 3.76 19.96 -5.77
CA ALA A 174 2.59 20.01 -6.63
C ALA A 174 2.92 20.30 -8.10
N LEU A 175 4.11 20.87 -8.40
CA LEU A 175 4.56 21.11 -9.77
C LEU A 175 5.00 19.82 -10.50
N MET A 176 5.31 18.74 -9.78
CA MET A 176 5.75 17.50 -10.40
C MET A 176 4.63 16.89 -11.22
N ALA A 177 4.77 16.81 -12.53
CA ALA A 177 3.78 16.21 -13.41
C ALA A 177 3.59 14.70 -13.19
N HIS A 178 2.45 14.18 -13.64
CA HIS A 178 2.16 12.76 -13.54
C HIS A 178 2.94 11.90 -14.54
N ALA A 179 3.46 10.77 -14.09
CA ALA A 179 3.73 9.60 -14.92
C ALA A 179 3.41 8.31 -14.16
N CYS A 180 2.82 7.31 -14.83
CA CYS A 180 2.52 6.03 -14.18
C CYS A 180 3.78 5.28 -13.70
N ARG A 181 4.92 5.53 -14.36
CA ARG A 181 6.26 5.14 -13.89
C ARG A 181 7.02 6.40 -13.46
N GLY A 182 6.64 6.94 -12.31
CA GLY A 182 7.22 8.18 -11.78
C GLY A 182 8.73 8.08 -11.56
N THR A 183 9.42 9.22 -11.67
CA THR A 183 10.86 9.33 -11.41
C THR A 183 11.18 9.79 -9.99
N ALA A 184 10.19 10.24 -9.23
CA ALA A 184 10.33 10.71 -7.86
C ALA A 184 9.67 9.77 -6.84
N HIS A 185 10.28 9.68 -5.66
CA HIS A 185 9.72 9.08 -4.45
C HIS A 185 9.53 10.16 -3.40
N ILE A 186 8.36 10.23 -2.77
CA ILE A 186 8.04 11.23 -1.74
C ILE A 186 7.95 10.57 -0.37
N ALA A 187 8.47 11.27 0.64
CA ALA A 187 8.31 10.90 2.05
C ALA A 187 8.04 12.15 2.88
N VAL A 188 7.12 12.05 3.86
CA VAL A 188 6.70 13.18 4.70
C VAL A 188 6.82 12.80 6.17
N ASP A 189 7.45 13.66 6.97
CA ASP A 189 7.65 13.45 8.41
C ASP A 189 6.46 14.00 9.24
N ASP A 190 6.50 13.75 10.56
CA ASP A 190 5.45 14.20 11.50
C ASP A 190 5.42 15.73 11.70
N ARG A 191 6.41 16.46 11.16
CA ARG A 191 6.44 17.93 11.13
C ARG A 191 5.94 18.46 9.78
N PHE A 192 5.38 17.59 8.94
CA PHE A 192 4.91 17.90 7.60
C PHE A 192 6.00 18.43 6.69
N GLN A 193 7.26 18.02 6.89
CA GLN A 193 8.33 18.27 5.94
C GLN A 193 8.32 17.16 4.87
N MET A 194 8.10 17.55 3.61
CA MET A 194 8.20 16.63 2.47
C MET A 194 9.64 16.59 1.96
N THR A 195 10.15 15.38 1.74
CA THR A 195 11.40 15.13 1.03
C THR A 195 11.09 14.39 -0.27
N VAL A 196 11.65 14.87 -1.37
CA VAL A 196 11.51 14.28 -2.71
C VAL A 196 12.85 13.69 -3.12
N TYR A 197 12.87 12.37 -3.36
CA TYR A 197 14.06 11.63 -3.79
C TYR A 197 13.93 11.24 -5.26
N ALA A 198 15.04 11.24 -6.00
CA ALA A 198 15.09 10.60 -7.30
C ALA A 198 14.96 9.08 -7.11
N ALA A 199 13.85 8.50 -7.57
CA ALA A 199 13.59 7.06 -7.50
C ALA A 199 14.46 6.27 -8.48
N VAL A 200 14.83 6.90 -9.59
CA VAL A 200 15.66 6.37 -10.67
C VAL A 200 16.70 7.42 -11.08
N PRO A 201 17.76 7.06 -11.83
CA PRO A 201 18.62 8.05 -12.45
C PRO A 201 17.82 8.97 -13.40
N ILE A 202 17.98 10.28 -13.26
CA ILE A 202 17.30 11.31 -14.07
C ILE A 202 18.37 12.10 -14.84
N PRO A 203 18.44 11.98 -16.17
CA PRO A 203 19.35 12.79 -16.99
C PRO A 203 19.09 14.30 -16.86
N ALA A 204 20.12 15.12 -17.08
CA ALA A 204 19.97 16.57 -17.09
C ALA A 204 18.99 17.01 -18.20
N GLY A 205 18.03 17.86 -17.86
CA GLY A 205 16.98 18.34 -18.77
C GLY A 205 15.71 17.48 -18.81
N GLU A 206 15.69 16.31 -18.18
CA GLU A 206 14.50 15.46 -18.09
C GLU A 206 13.52 15.93 -17.00
N THR A 207 12.23 15.69 -17.24
CA THR A 207 11.16 16.08 -16.32
C THR A 207 11.11 15.18 -15.09
N ILE A 208 11.02 15.79 -13.91
CA ILE A 208 10.75 15.09 -12.65
C ILE A 208 9.25 14.80 -12.58
N THR A 209 8.88 13.53 -12.41
CA THR A 209 7.49 13.09 -12.42
C THR A 209 7.16 12.25 -11.19
N PHE A 210 5.90 12.28 -10.79
CA PHE A 210 5.38 11.51 -9.66
C PHE A 210 4.14 10.70 -10.07
N ASN A 211 3.95 9.50 -9.50
CA ASN A 211 2.75 8.73 -9.77
C ASN A 211 1.62 9.20 -8.84
N TYR A 212 0.55 9.73 -9.42
CA TYR A 212 -0.62 10.22 -8.68
C TYR A 212 -1.62 9.11 -8.34
N THR A 213 -1.43 7.91 -8.90
CA THR A 213 -2.32 6.77 -8.73
C THR A 213 -1.59 5.62 -8.06
N SER A 214 -2.28 4.50 -7.83
CA SER A 214 -1.59 3.24 -7.53
C SER A 214 -0.90 2.68 -8.77
N SER A 215 0.35 2.23 -8.62
CA SER A 215 1.16 1.62 -9.67
C SER A 215 0.70 0.20 -10.04
N LEU A 216 -0.11 -0.44 -9.19
CA LEU A 216 -0.59 -1.80 -9.40
C LEU A 216 -1.98 -1.87 -10.07
N LEU A 217 -2.59 -0.72 -10.37
CA LEU A 217 -3.82 -0.65 -11.14
C LEU A 217 -3.56 -0.87 -12.63
N GLY A 218 -4.57 -1.40 -13.35
CA GLY A 218 -4.56 -1.46 -14.80
C GLY A 218 -4.63 -0.09 -15.45
N THR A 219 -4.24 0.01 -16.72
CA THR A 219 -4.22 1.29 -17.44
C THR A 219 -5.56 1.99 -17.41
N ILE A 220 -6.66 1.26 -17.57
CA ILE A 220 -8.00 1.87 -17.64
C ILE A 220 -8.40 2.44 -16.28
N GLU A 221 -8.12 1.72 -15.20
CA GLU A 221 -8.39 2.14 -13.82
C GLU A 221 -7.54 3.37 -13.43
N ARG A 222 -6.27 3.42 -13.87
CA ARG A 222 -5.42 4.60 -13.67
C ARG A 222 -5.98 5.81 -14.44
N GLN A 223 -6.43 5.62 -15.68
CA GLN A 223 -7.01 6.69 -16.50
C GLN A 223 -8.31 7.23 -15.91
N GLU A 224 -9.18 6.37 -15.40
CA GLU A 224 -10.41 6.77 -14.72
C GLU A 224 -10.10 7.61 -13.47
N HIS A 225 -9.16 7.16 -12.63
CA HIS A 225 -8.73 7.91 -11.45
C HIS A 225 -8.19 9.31 -11.80
N LEU A 226 -7.35 9.41 -12.84
CA LEU A 226 -6.79 10.70 -13.28
C LEU A 226 -7.84 11.61 -13.93
N GLN A 227 -8.77 11.07 -14.70
CA GLN A 227 -9.83 11.87 -15.32
C GLN A 227 -10.78 12.44 -14.27
N VAL A 228 -11.18 11.63 -13.29
CA VAL A 228 -12.10 12.06 -12.23
C VAL A 228 -11.42 13.03 -11.27
N GLY A 229 -10.20 12.72 -10.82
CA GLY A 229 -9.54 13.51 -9.77
C GLY A 229 -8.65 14.64 -10.28
N LYS A 230 -8.17 14.55 -11.53
CA LYS A 230 -7.13 15.45 -12.09
C LYS A 230 -7.48 15.99 -13.48
N TYR A 231 -8.65 15.65 -14.04
CA TYR A 231 -9.20 16.24 -15.27
C TYR A 231 -8.33 16.06 -16.54
N PHE A 232 -7.42 15.08 -16.56
CA PHE A 232 -6.61 14.78 -17.75
C PHE A 232 -6.52 13.28 -18.04
N ARG A 233 -6.11 12.95 -19.26
CA ARG A 233 -5.81 11.58 -19.69
C ARG A 233 -4.30 11.42 -19.84
N CYS A 234 -3.72 10.41 -19.20
CA CYS A 234 -2.29 10.17 -19.24
C CYS A 234 -1.85 9.58 -20.60
N GLU A 235 -0.74 10.06 -21.15
CA GLU A 235 -0.17 9.57 -22.41
C GLU A 235 1.24 8.98 -22.23
N CYS A 236 1.64 8.65 -20.99
CA CYS A 236 2.95 8.07 -20.72
C CYS A 236 3.14 6.74 -21.44
N SER A 237 4.40 6.30 -21.59
CA SER A 237 4.78 5.11 -22.35
C SER A 237 4.03 3.84 -21.90
N MET A 238 3.74 3.72 -20.59
CA MET A 238 2.96 2.59 -20.07
C MET A 238 1.49 2.65 -20.47
N CYS A 239 0.87 3.83 -20.47
CA CYS A 239 -0.55 4.00 -20.82
C CYS A 239 -0.83 3.82 -22.31
N VAL A 240 0.18 3.99 -23.17
CA VAL A 240 0.05 3.80 -24.62
C VAL A 240 0.45 2.40 -25.09
N ASP A 241 1.05 1.59 -24.20
CA ASP A 241 1.42 0.20 -24.47
C ASP A 241 0.32 -0.77 -23.99
N PRO A 242 -0.34 -1.52 -24.89
CA PRO A 242 -1.32 -2.55 -24.52
C PRO A 242 -0.85 -3.62 -23.53
N LEU A 243 0.46 -3.85 -23.40
CA LEU A 243 1.05 -4.85 -22.49
C LEU A 243 1.70 -4.22 -21.26
N GLU A 244 1.65 -2.89 -21.15
CA GLU A 244 2.10 -2.12 -20.00
C GLU A 244 3.56 -2.46 -19.63
N HIS A 245 4.44 -2.40 -20.62
CA HIS A 245 5.86 -2.79 -20.56
C HIS A 245 6.08 -4.25 -20.15
N GLY A 246 5.16 -5.14 -20.50
CA GLY A 246 5.23 -6.55 -20.15
C GLY A 246 4.81 -6.85 -18.71
N SER A 247 4.23 -5.89 -17.99
CA SER A 247 3.63 -6.15 -16.68
C SER A 247 2.32 -6.94 -16.80
N PHE A 248 1.59 -6.79 -17.91
CA PHE A 248 0.31 -7.46 -18.18
C PHE A 248 -0.78 -7.18 -17.14
N VAL A 249 -0.74 -6.02 -16.46
CA VAL A 249 -1.65 -5.72 -15.33
C VAL A 249 -3.12 -5.53 -15.74
N SER A 250 -3.40 -5.31 -17.03
CA SER A 250 -4.75 -5.28 -17.61
C SER A 250 -5.11 -6.51 -18.47
N CYS A 251 -4.24 -7.53 -18.59
CA CYS A 251 -4.47 -8.65 -19.50
C CYS A 251 -5.27 -9.80 -18.87
N ILE A 252 -6.17 -10.40 -19.66
CA ILE A 252 -6.95 -11.58 -19.25
C ILE A 252 -6.54 -12.83 -20.01
N LEU A 253 -6.65 -14.02 -19.41
CA LEU A 253 -6.38 -15.28 -20.10
C LEU A 253 -7.42 -15.52 -21.19
N CYS A 254 -6.99 -15.85 -22.40
CA CYS A 254 -7.93 -16.02 -23.51
C CYS A 254 -8.90 -17.18 -23.25
N PRO A 255 -10.22 -16.95 -23.16
CA PRO A 255 -11.17 -18.00 -22.84
C PRO A 255 -11.31 -19.04 -23.98
N ARG A 256 -10.91 -18.68 -25.21
CA ARG A 256 -10.97 -19.58 -26.37
C ARG A 256 -9.82 -20.58 -26.40
N CYS A 257 -8.57 -20.09 -26.33
CA CYS A 257 -7.40 -20.96 -26.53
C CYS A 257 -6.70 -21.35 -25.24
N LYS A 258 -6.92 -20.63 -24.13
CA LYS A 258 -6.25 -20.84 -22.82
C LYS A 258 -4.71 -20.94 -22.90
N LYS A 259 -4.10 -20.42 -23.96
CA LYS A 259 -2.66 -20.53 -24.27
C LYS A 259 -1.90 -19.20 -24.26
N ASP A 260 -2.60 -18.07 -24.21
CA ASP A 260 -2.05 -16.71 -24.20
C ASP A 260 -3.15 -15.75 -23.73
N TYR A 261 -2.86 -14.45 -23.71
CA TYR A 261 -3.69 -13.43 -23.12
C TYR A 261 -4.38 -12.55 -24.16
N VAL A 262 -5.44 -11.90 -23.71
CA VAL A 262 -6.22 -10.90 -24.42
C VAL A 262 -5.84 -9.53 -23.88
N ALA A 263 -5.41 -8.65 -24.78
CA ALA A 263 -5.05 -7.27 -24.49
C ALA A 263 -5.88 -6.32 -25.37
N ILE A 264 -5.99 -5.06 -24.96
CA ILE A 264 -6.65 -4.02 -25.76
C ILE A 264 -5.88 -3.80 -27.08
N GLN A 265 -6.54 -3.63 -28.21
CA GLN A 265 -5.83 -3.37 -29.47
C GLN A 265 -5.26 -1.95 -29.54
N ASN A 266 -6.00 -0.98 -28.96
CA ASN A 266 -5.60 0.42 -28.92
C ASN A 266 -5.74 0.96 -27.51
N ALA A 267 -4.63 1.08 -26.78
CA ALA A 267 -4.62 1.60 -25.41
C ALA A 267 -5.03 3.08 -25.32
N ARG A 268 -5.01 3.81 -26.44
CA ARG A 268 -5.45 5.21 -26.52
C ARG A 268 -6.96 5.37 -26.70
N ASP A 269 -7.74 4.29 -26.79
CA ASP A 269 -9.18 4.39 -26.99
C ASP A 269 -9.86 5.11 -25.80
N LYS A 270 -10.70 6.11 -26.11
CA LYS A 270 -11.42 6.90 -25.11
C LYS A 270 -12.50 6.10 -24.40
N ASP A 271 -13.05 5.08 -25.06
CA ASP A 271 -14.05 4.16 -24.50
C ASP A 271 -13.50 2.72 -24.54
N PRO A 272 -12.56 2.37 -23.65
CA PRO A 272 -11.83 1.10 -23.73
C PRO A 272 -12.72 -0.14 -23.56
N TYR A 273 -13.91 0.04 -22.98
CA TYR A 273 -14.92 -1.00 -22.80
C TYR A 273 -16.11 -0.87 -23.76
N GLY A 274 -16.04 0.08 -24.69
CA GLY A 274 -17.06 0.38 -25.68
C GLY A 274 -17.33 -0.72 -26.69
N ARG A 275 -18.44 -0.57 -27.41
CA ARG A 275 -18.83 -1.50 -28.49
C ARG A 275 -17.83 -1.53 -29.65
N LYS A 276 -17.16 -0.41 -29.91
CA LYS A 276 -16.20 -0.25 -31.02
C LYS A 276 -14.80 -0.76 -30.66
N THR A 277 -14.47 -0.78 -29.36
CA THR A 277 -13.16 -1.17 -28.87
C THR A 277 -12.97 -2.68 -28.89
N LYS A 278 -11.85 -3.09 -29.46
CA LYS A 278 -11.51 -4.49 -29.68
C LYS A 278 -10.41 -4.90 -28.74
N TRP A 279 -10.63 -6.02 -28.09
CA TRP A 279 -9.62 -6.73 -27.30
C TRP A 279 -9.24 -8.00 -28.04
N GLN A 280 -7.95 -8.27 -28.21
CA GLN A 280 -7.50 -9.37 -29.06
C GLN A 280 -6.55 -10.30 -28.33
N CYS A 281 -6.78 -11.61 -28.50
CA CYS A 281 -5.82 -12.62 -28.06
C CYS A 281 -4.54 -12.56 -28.91
N ARG A 282 -3.38 -12.54 -28.25
CA ARG A 282 -2.07 -12.47 -28.92
C ARG A 282 -1.75 -13.72 -29.74
N LYS A 283 -2.22 -14.90 -29.32
CA LYS A 283 -1.97 -16.19 -29.98
C LYS A 283 -3.03 -16.60 -30.99
N CYS A 284 -4.29 -16.77 -30.57
CA CYS A 284 -5.35 -17.25 -31.47
C CYS A 284 -6.04 -16.13 -32.27
N LYS A 285 -5.63 -14.87 -32.08
CA LYS A 285 -6.16 -13.67 -32.75
C LYS A 285 -7.66 -13.42 -32.58
N ARG A 286 -8.35 -14.21 -31.75
CA ARG A 286 -9.77 -14.02 -31.42
C ARG A 286 -9.97 -12.65 -30.79
N ILE A 287 -10.97 -11.93 -31.31
CA ILE A 287 -11.40 -10.63 -30.83
C ILE A 287 -12.57 -10.80 -29.86
N PHE A 288 -12.52 -10.04 -28.77
CA PHE A 288 -13.52 -9.91 -27.73
C PHE A 288 -13.95 -8.44 -27.65
N ARG A 289 -15.22 -8.22 -27.29
CA ARG A 289 -15.77 -6.86 -27.11
C ARG A 289 -15.37 -6.32 -25.74
N GLY A 290 -15.13 -5.01 -25.66
CA GLY A 290 -14.77 -4.35 -24.41
C GLY A 290 -15.76 -4.60 -23.26
N CYS A 291 -17.06 -4.62 -23.54
CA CYS A 291 -18.08 -4.86 -22.51
C CYS A 291 -17.95 -6.23 -21.82
N LEU A 292 -17.52 -7.27 -22.54
CA LEU A 292 -17.27 -8.58 -21.95
C LEU A 292 -16.07 -8.56 -21.01
N ILE A 293 -15.03 -7.80 -21.37
CA ILE A 293 -13.83 -7.61 -20.53
C ILE A 293 -14.22 -6.87 -19.26
N LYS A 294 -14.99 -5.78 -19.38
CA LYS A 294 -15.51 -5.00 -18.24
C LYS A 294 -16.29 -5.88 -17.26
N SER A 295 -17.31 -6.60 -17.74
CA SER A 295 -18.10 -7.49 -16.88
C SER A 295 -17.26 -8.60 -16.24
N THR A 296 -16.24 -9.11 -16.94
CA THR A 296 -15.33 -10.11 -16.36
C THR A 296 -14.54 -9.52 -15.20
N ILE A 297 -14.04 -8.29 -15.35
CA ILE A 297 -13.29 -7.56 -14.31
C ILE A 297 -14.20 -7.25 -13.11
N GLU A 298 -15.41 -6.74 -13.35
CA GLU A 298 -16.41 -6.43 -12.31
C GLU A 298 -16.73 -7.68 -11.47
N ILE A 299 -17.07 -8.80 -12.12
CA ILE A 299 -17.28 -10.09 -11.41
C ILE A 299 -16.05 -10.49 -10.59
N GLY A 300 -14.85 -10.26 -11.11
CA GLY A 300 -13.60 -10.55 -10.38
C GLY A 300 -13.42 -9.67 -9.13
N LYS A 301 -13.79 -8.38 -9.21
CA LYS A 301 -13.76 -7.46 -8.06
C LYS A 301 -14.80 -7.85 -7.02
N ASP A 302 -16.04 -8.08 -7.43
CA ASP A 302 -17.14 -8.47 -6.54
C ASP A 302 -16.81 -9.76 -5.76
N LEU A 303 -16.23 -10.76 -6.44
CA LEU A 303 -15.80 -12.00 -5.78
C LEU A 303 -14.70 -11.78 -4.73
N ILE A 304 -13.82 -10.77 -4.90
CA ILE A 304 -12.79 -10.43 -3.91
C ILE A 304 -13.41 -9.71 -2.71
N GLU A 305 -14.41 -8.86 -2.95
CA GLU A 305 -15.15 -8.15 -1.91
C GLU A 305 -15.96 -9.15 -1.06
N ASP A 306 -16.67 -10.09 -1.68
CA ASP A 306 -17.45 -11.15 -1.01
C ASP A 306 -16.61 -12.04 -0.07
N VAL A 307 -15.33 -12.26 -0.40
CA VAL A 307 -14.39 -13.03 0.43
C VAL A 307 -13.69 -12.15 1.47
N GLY A 308 -13.57 -10.84 1.22
CA GLY A 308 -12.93 -9.88 2.10
C GLY A 308 -13.81 -9.39 3.25
N ASP A 309 -15.10 -9.23 2.97
CA ASP A 309 -16.10 -8.98 4.01
C ASP A 309 -16.35 -10.28 4.76
N GLY A 310 -16.19 -10.26 6.07
CA GLY A 310 -16.55 -11.38 6.96
C GLY A 310 -18.04 -11.75 6.95
N ASN A 311 -18.78 -11.37 5.91
CA ASN A 311 -20.15 -11.77 5.60
C ASN A 311 -20.24 -13.03 4.74
N SER A 312 -19.11 -13.64 4.34
CA SER A 312 -19.16 -15.00 3.81
C SER A 312 -19.92 -15.86 4.83
N LYS A 313 -20.89 -16.69 4.38
CA LYS A 313 -21.68 -17.64 5.20
C LYS A 313 -20.85 -18.49 6.20
N VAL A 314 -19.54 -18.51 6.02
CA VAL A 314 -18.50 -19.02 6.91
C VAL A 314 -18.49 -18.35 8.29
N ALA A 315 -18.58 -17.02 8.40
CA ALA A 315 -18.55 -16.33 9.69
C ALA A 315 -19.83 -16.55 10.51
N ILE A 316 -20.98 -16.69 9.83
CA ILE A 316 -22.29 -16.87 10.48
C ILE A 316 -22.42 -18.26 11.10
N ARG A 317 -21.71 -19.28 10.58
CA ARG A 317 -21.83 -20.67 11.07
C ARG A 317 -21.03 -20.98 12.35
N TYR A 318 -20.06 -20.14 12.73
CA TYR A 318 -19.14 -20.41 13.85
C TYR A 318 -19.19 -19.37 14.97
N ARG A 319 -20.32 -18.67 15.11
CA ARG A 319 -20.51 -17.61 16.11
C ARG A 319 -20.74 -18.15 17.53
N ILE A 320 -19.91 -19.10 18.01
CA ILE A 320 -19.91 -19.59 19.39
C ILE A 320 -18.46 -19.96 19.84
N HIS A 321 -18.01 -19.31 20.92
CA HIS A 321 -16.88 -19.59 21.83
C HIS A 321 -15.38 -19.33 21.44
N TYR A 322 -14.81 -18.33 22.14
CA TYR A 322 -13.44 -18.15 22.69
C TYR A 322 -12.16 -18.24 21.80
N ILE A 323 -11.33 -17.20 21.97
CA ILE A 323 -9.88 -16.94 21.66
C ILE A 323 -9.05 -17.96 20.83
N LYS A 324 -9.22 -19.29 20.96
CA LYS A 324 -8.65 -20.29 20.04
C LYS A 324 -9.25 -20.23 18.63
N LEU A 325 -10.42 -19.62 18.47
CA LEU A 325 -11.12 -19.46 17.20
C LEU A 325 -10.42 -18.47 16.24
N CYS A 326 -9.65 -17.50 16.75
CA CYS A 326 -9.07 -16.45 15.91
C CYS A 326 -8.06 -16.98 14.89
N VAL A 327 -7.19 -17.92 15.28
CA VAL A 327 -6.21 -18.56 14.37
C VAL A 327 -6.93 -19.43 13.33
N TYR A 328 -7.92 -20.21 13.76
CA TYR A 328 -8.70 -21.07 12.85
C TYR A 328 -9.48 -20.24 11.82
N ILE A 329 -10.07 -19.14 12.25
CA ILE A 329 -10.80 -18.21 11.38
C ILE A 329 -9.85 -17.58 10.34
N ILE A 330 -8.67 -17.10 10.76
CA ILE A 330 -7.64 -16.53 9.87
C ILE A 330 -7.24 -17.55 8.78
N LEU A 331 -7.02 -18.80 9.17
CA LEU A 331 -6.67 -19.87 8.23
C LEU A 331 -7.81 -20.20 7.25
N ILE A 332 -9.07 -20.22 7.70
CA ILE A 332 -10.21 -20.40 6.79
C ILE A 332 -10.30 -19.27 5.77
N TYR A 333 -10.15 -18.02 6.22
CA TYR A 333 -10.16 -16.87 5.31
C TYR A 333 -9.02 -16.95 4.29
N ALA A 334 -7.81 -17.28 4.75
CA ALA A 334 -6.68 -17.50 3.85
C ALA A 334 -6.98 -18.58 2.81
N GLN A 335 -7.54 -19.72 3.23
CA GLN A 335 -7.87 -20.83 2.32
C GLN A 335 -8.96 -20.46 1.30
N ALA A 336 -9.95 -19.66 1.71
CA ALA A 336 -10.98 -19.14 0.81
C ALA A 336 -10.39 -18.21 -0.26
N MET A 337 -9.48 -17.30 0.13
CA MET A 337 -8.78 -16.42 -0.81
C MET A 337 -7.84 -17.19 -1.74
N GLU A 338 -7.14 -18.22 -1.25
CA GLU A 338 -6.32 -19.10 -2.08
C GLU A 338 -7.17 -19.84 -3.13
N SER A 339 -8.32 -20.39 -2.73
CA SER A 339 -9.23 -21.05 -3.66
C SER A 339 -9.76 -20.08 -4.71
N LEU A 340 -10.03 -18.83 -4.32
CA LEU A 340 -10.41 -17.78 -5.25
C LEU A 340 -9.25 -17.43 -6.21
N LEU A 341 -8.01 -17.33 -5.75
CA LEU A 341 -6.84 -17.12 -6.60
C LEU A 341 -6.74 -18.20 -7.68
N GLU A 342 -6.86 -19.47 -7.28
CA GLU A 342 -6.81 -20.60 -8.21
C GLU A 342 -7.91 -20.52 -9.26
N ARG A 343 -9.16 -20.26 -8.84
CA ARG A 343 -10.30 -20.07 -9.77
C ARG A 343 -10.05 -18.91 -10.74
N LEU A 344 -9.63 -17.77 -10.23
CA LEU A 344 -9.41 -16.56 -11.03
C LEU A 344 -8.18 -16.67 -11.96
N SER A 345 -7.22 -17.53 -11.66
CA SER A 345 -6.07 -17.81 -12.55
C SER A 345 -6.47 -18.40 -13.91
N SER A 346 -7.66 -19.02 -13.98
CA SER A 346 -8.24 -19.53 -15.24
C SER A 346 -8.89 -18.45 -16.12
N THR A 347 -8.96 -17.22 -15.59
CA THR A 347 -9.62 -16.05 -16.19
C THR A 347 -8.66 -14.89 -16.41
N PHE A 348 -7.81 -14.58 -15.43
CA PHE A 348 -6.93 -13.41 -15.45
C PHE A 348 -5.46 -13.79 -15.63
N HIS A 349 -4.65 -12.88 -16.18
CA HIS A 349 -3.19 -13.00 -16.08
C HIS A 349 -2.78 -13.00 -14.59
N THR A 350 -1.72 -13.72 -14.21
CA THR A 350 -1.26 -13.77 -12.80
C THR A 350 -0.88 -12.39 -12.26
N ASN A 351 -0.42 -11.50 -13.13
CA ASN A 351 -0.12 -10.09 -12.83
C ASN A 351 -1.30 -9.14 -13.02
N HIS A 352 -2.48 -9.62 -13.41
CA HIS A 352 -3.64 -8.73 -13.58
C HIS A 352 -3.95 -8.02 -12.25
N PHE A 353 -4.34 -6.75 -12.27
CA PHE A 353 -4.52 -5.96 -11.05
C PHE A 353 -5.51 -6.60 -10.05
N VAL A 354 -6.58 -7.24 -10.53
CA VAL A 354 -7.51 -8.06 -9.70
C VAL A 354 -6.77 -9.18 -8.96
N MET A 355 -5.88 -9.90 -9.65
CA MET A 355 -5.05 -10.95 -9.03
C MET A 355 -4.07 -10.35 -8.02
N LEU A 356 -3.46 -9.21 -8.34
CA LEU A 356 -2.53 -8.51 -7.44
C LEU A 356 -3.22 -8.00 -6.18
N THR A 357 -4.44 -7.49 -6.28
CA THR A 357 -5.26 -7.10 -5.13
C THR A 357 -5.54 -8.29 -4.23
N LEU A 358 -5.95 -9.43 -4.80
CA LEU A 358 -6.20 -10.64 -4.01
C LEU A 358 -4.92 -11.19 -3.37
N LYS A 359 -3.79 -11.19 -4.10
CA LYS A 359 -2.47 -11.56 -3.57
C LYS A 359 -2.05 -10.70 -2.38
N GLN A 360 -2.26 -9.39 -2.44
CA GLN A 360 -1.97 -8.47 -1.32
C GLN A 360 -2.86 -8.78 -0.11
N LYS A 361 -4.14 -9.08 -0.31
CA LYS A 361 -5.05 -9.51 0.78
C LYS A 361 -4.59 -10.82 1.41
N VAL A 362 -4.16 -11.81 0.62
CA VAL A 362 -3.59 -13.07 1.13
C VAL A 362 -2.33 -12.83 1.96
N LEU A 363 -1.38 -12.04 1.44
CA LEU A 363 -0.17 -11.68 2.18
C LEU A 363 -0.49 -10.99 3.52
N ALA A 364 -1.47 -10.07 3.52
CA ALA A 364 -1.90 -9.40 4.75
C ALA A 364 -2.40 -10.36 5.83
N VAL A 365 -3.08 -11.45 5.44
CA VAL A 365 -3.51 -12.51 6.36
C VAL A 365 -2.33 -13.35 6.84
N TYR A 366 -1.44 -13.77 5.94
CA TYR A 366 -0.27 -14.57 6.29
C TYR A 366 0.72 -13.88 7.23
N ARG A 367 0.85 -12.55 7.16
CA ARG A 367 1.69 -11.78 8.11
C ARG A 367 1.35 -12.09 9.57
N LYS A 368 0.08 -12.33 9.88
CA LYS A 368 -0.37 -12.68 11.23
C LYS A 368 0.15 -14.05 11.67
N GLU A 369 0.27 -14.99 10.73
CA GLU A 369 0.76 -16.35 10.98
C GLU A 369 2.29 -16.41 11.15
N VAL A 370 3.05 -15.54 10.48
CA VAL A 370 4.51 -15.46 10.66
C VAL A 370 4.90 -15.08 12.08
N GLY A 371 4.06 -14.31 12.78
CA GLY A 371 4.26 -13.93 14.18
C GLY A 371 4.04 -15.05 15.20
N ASN A 372 3.53 -16.21 14.78
CA ASN A 372 3.33 -17.36 15.68
C ASN A 372 4.66 -18.06 16.02
N LEU A 373 4.74 -18.69 17.19
CA LEU A 373 5.93 -19.44 17.65
C LEU A 373 6.34 -20.55 16.66
N ASN A 374 5.38 -21.15 15.98
CA ASN A 374 5.62 -22.19 14.99
C ASN A 374 4.79 -21.98 13.72
N PRO A 375 5.20 -21.08 12.81
CA PRO A 375 4.47 -20.81 11.58
C PRO A 375 4.44 -22.05 10.67
N GLN A 376 3.34 -22.26 9.96
CA GLN A 376 3.21 -23.43 9.08
C GLN A 376 4.12 -23.32 7.85
N ARG A 377 4.88 -24.38 7.55
CA ARG A 377 5.81 -24.44 6.39
C ARG A 377 5.11 -24.07 5.07
N LYS A 378 3.90 -24.59 4.84
CA LYS A 378 3.09 -24.32 3.64
C LYS A 378 2.75 -22.83 3.47
N ILE A 379 2.43 -22.14 4.57
CA ILE A 379 2.11 -20.71 4.56
C ILE A 379 3.34 -19.88 4.23
N LEU A 380 4.49 -20.19 4.85
CA LEU A 380 5.75 -19.52 4.56
C LEU A 380 6.14 -19.65 3.08
N GLN A 381 6.02 -20.85 2.51
CA GLN A 381 6.31 -21.08 1.08
C GLN A 381 5.39 -20.26 0.16
N LYS A 382 4.09 -20.25 0.44
CA LYS A 382 3.12 -19.45 -0.34
C LYS A 382 3.37 -17.95 -0.23
N MET A 383 3.74 -17.48 0.96
CA MET A 383 4.09 -16.08 1.19
C MET A 383 5.30 -15.67 0.33
N LEU A 384 6.32 -16.52 0.21
CA LEU A 384 7.47 -16.28 -0.67
C LEU A 384 7.11 -16.31 -2.15
N GLU A 385 6.29 -17.28 -2.58
CA GLU A 385 5.83 -17.38 -3.96
C GLU A 385 5.04 -16.14 -4.37
N ILE A 386 4.02 -15.78 -3.59
CA ILE A 386 3.16 -14.62 -3.87
C ILE A 386 3.96 -13.32 -3.75
N GLY A 387 4.78 -13.17 -2.71
CA GLY A 387 5.63 -12.00 -2.50
C GLY A 387 6.55 -11.75 -3.70
N LYS A 388 7.21 -12.81 -4.20
CA LYS A 388 8.06 -12.74 -5.38
C LYS A 388 7.27 -12.30 -6.62
N GLN A 389 6.09 -12.89 -6.88
CA GLN A 389 5.27 -12.51 -8.02
C GLN A 389 4.86 -11.03 -7.99
N VAL A 390 4.56 -10.48 -6.80
CA VAL A 390 4.21 -9.05 -6.66
C VAL A 390 5.45 -8.17 -6.83
N VAL A 391 6.60 -8.54 -6.26
CA VAL A 391 7.88 -7.82 -6.44
C VAL A 391 8.29 -7.79 -7.92
N ASP A 392 8.17 -8.90 -8.64
CA ASP A 392 8.51 -8.99 -10.06
C ASP A 392 7.66 -8.01 -10.91
N VAL A 393 6.38 -7.81 -10.56
CA VAL A 393 5.53 -6.78 -11.19
C VAL A 393 5.97 -5.37 -10.81
N LEU A 394 6.27 -5.13 -9.52
CA LEU A 394 6.72 -3.83 -9.04
C LEU A 394 8.06 -3.43 -9.66
N ASP A 395 8.96 -4.37 -9.98
CA ASP A 395 10.20 -4.05 -10.69
C ASP A 395 9.94 -3.55 -12.13
N ILE A 396 8.77 -3.85 -12.70
CA ILE A 396 8.33 -3.29 -14.00
C ILE A 396 7.64 -1.93 -13.78
N VAL A 397 6.64 -1.87 -12.91
CA VAL A 397 5.78 -0.67 -12.77
C VAL A 397 6.42 0.45 -11.94
N GLU A 398 7.31 0.09 -11.02
CA GLU A 398 8.06 1.00 -10.13
C GLU A 398 9.56 0.60 -10.16
N PRO A 399 10.29 0.86 -11.26
CA PRO A 399 11.65 0.32 -11.46
C PRO A 399 12.67 0.80 -10.42
N GLY A 400 12.40 1.93 -9.76
CA GLY A 400 13.29 2.56 -8.79
C GLY A 400 13.02 2.20 -7.33
N ILE A 401 13.17 3.21 -6.48
CA ILE A 401 12.72 3.19 -5.08
C ILE A 401 11.22 2.94 -5.04
N SER A 402 10.80 1.98 -4.22
CA SER A 402 9.39 1.68 -3.98
C SER A 402 9.18 1.26 -2.54
N ARG A 403 8.26 1.96 -1.88
CA ARG A 403 7.84 1.64 -0.51
C ARG A 403 7.29 0.22 -0.41
N LEU A 404 6.45 -0.18 -1.37
CA LEU A 404 5.83 -1.51 -1.36
C LEU A 404 6.84 -2.62 -1.64
N LYS A 405 7.81 -2.41 -2.54
CA LYS A 405 8.93 -3.36 -2.71
C LYS A 405 9.73 -3.50 -1.43
N GLY A 406 10.05 -2.39 -0.76
CA GLY A 406 10.77 -2.37 0.51
C GLY A 406 10.07 -3.22 1.58
N ILE A 407 8.75 -3.04 1.74
CA ILE A 407 7.93 -3.81 2.69
C ILE A 407 7.89 -5.30 2.31
N LEU A 408 7.64 -5.65 1.04
CA LEU A 408 7.54 -7.06 0.64
C LEU A 408 8.88 -7.80 0.79
N LEU A 409 10.00 -7.15 0.45
CA LEU A 409 11.34 -7.71 0.63
C LEU A 409 11.67 -7.91 2.11
N TYR A 410 11.25 -6.98 2.98
CA TYR A 410 11.32 -7.18 4.43
C TYR A 410 10.49 -8.40 4.84
N GLU A 411 9.25 -8.49 4.40
CA GLU A 411 8.36 -9.58 4.79
C GLU A 411 8.83 -10.96 4.31
N MET A 412 9.53 -11.02 3.17
CA MET A 412 10.07 -12.26 2.62
C MET A 412 11.35 -12.75 3.32
N HIS A 413 12.16 -11.86 3.92
CA HIS A 413 13.45 -12.27 4.48
C HIS A 413 13.31 -13.33 5.59
N LEU A 414 12.34 -13.14 6.49
CA LEU A 414 12.17 -13.99 7.67
C LEU A 414 11.66 -15.40 7.30
N PRO A 415 10.63 -15.57 6.45
CA PRO A 415 10.24 -16.89 5.95
C PRO A 415 11.38 -17.65 5.25
N ILE A 416 12.24 -16.99 4.46
CA ILE A 416 13.42 -17.63 3.85
C ILE A 416 14.33 -18.21 4.94
N ALA A 417 14.69 -17.41 5.94
CA ALA A 417 15.57 -17.83 7.02
C ALA A 417 14.97 -18.97 7.86
N ILE A 418 13.68 -18.90 8.19
CA ILE A 418 12.98 -19.93 8.97
C ILE A 418 12.96 -21.26 8.18
N LEU A 419 12.58 -21.22 6.91
CA LEU A 419 12.51 -22.42 6.07
C LEU A 419 13.88 -23.06 5.87
N ALA A 420 14.92 -22.26 5.64
CA ALA A 420 16.29 -22.75 5.48
C ALA A 420 16.79 -23.47 6.73
N ASN A 421 16.66 -22.84 7.91
CA ASN A 421 17.08 -23.46 9.17
C ASN A 421 16.31 -24.74 9.47
N ARG A 422 14.99 -24.77 9.22
CA ARG A 422 14.17 -25.97 9.42
C ARG A 422 14.57 -27.10 8.49
N SER A 423 14.76 -26.83 7.20
CA SER A 423 15.18 -27.85 6.23
C SER A 423 16.58 -28.37 6.52
N TYR A 424 17.48 -27.53 7.04
CA TYR A 424 18.79 -28.01 7.49
C TYR A 424 18.69 -28.90 8.73
N ALA A 425 17.89 -28.48 9.73
CA ALA A 425 17.65 -29.26 10.94
C ALA A 425 17.01 -30.63 10.66
N SER A 426 16.11 -30.71 9.67
CA SER A 426 15.52 -31.97 9.19
C SER A 426 16.40 -32.75 8.20
N ARG A 427 17.63 -32.27 7.91
CA ARG A 427 18.59 -32.87 6.96
C ARG A 427 18.07 -32.96 5.52
N GLU A 428 17.12 -32.09 5.14
CA GLU A 428 16.63 -31.96 3.76
C GLU A 428 17.61 -31.21 2.86
N ILE A 429 18.47 -30.36 3.43
CA ILE A 429 19.46 -29.56 2.69
C ILE A 429 20.84 -29.63 3.35
N THR A 430 21.88 -29.38 2.56
CA THR A 430 23.28 -29.31 3.02
C THR A 430 23.59 -28.00 3.74
N ALA A 431 24.71 -27.95 4.47
CA ALA A 431 25.19 -26.70 5.08
C ALA A 431 25.50 -25.62 4.02
N GLU A 432 26.01 -26.01 2.85
CA GLU A 432 26.20 -25.10 1.72
C GLU A 432 24.88 -24.47 1.27
N ARG A 433 23.83 -25.29 1.12
CA ARG A 433 22.51 -24.78 0.73
C ARG A 433 21.88 -23.91 1.82
N LEU A 434 22.12 -24.22 3.09
CA LEU A 434 21.73 -23.35 4.20
C LEU A 434 22.37 -21.96 4.08
N VAL A 435 23.69 -21.89 3.88
CA VAL A 435 24.42 -20.62 3.70
C VAL A 435 23.84 -19.84 2.53
N SER A 436 23.66 -20.47 1.36
CA SER A 436 23.08 -19.84 0.17
C SER A 436 21.69 -19.24 0.42
N CYS A 437 20.80 -19.97 1.13
CA CYS A 437 19.47 -19.47 1.47
C CYS A 437 19.51 -18.32 2.50
N LEU A 438 20.42 -18.37 3.48
CA LEU A 438 20.56 -17.27 4.46
C LEU A 438 21.14 -16.01 3.82
N GLU A 439 22.05 -16.15 2.85
CA GLU A 439 22.55 -15.04 2.03
C GLU A 439 21.45 -14.44 1.15
N GLU A 440 20.56 -15.26 0.59
CA GLU A 440 19.36 -14.78 -0.12
C GLU A 440 18.45 -13.96 0.80
N SER A 441 18.17 -14.47 2.01
CA SER A 441 17.43 -13.74 3.04
C SER A 441 18.10 -12.39 3.37
N GLN A 442 19.42 -12.39 3.51
CA GLN A 442 20.19 -11.18 3.80
C GLN A 442 20.12 -10.18 2.63
N ALA A 443 20.17 -10.65 1.39
CA ALA A 443 20.02 -9.81 0.20
C ALA A 443 18.64 -9.17 0.11
N CYS A 444 17.57 -9.91 0.44
CA CYS A 444 16.21 -9.37 0.54
C CYS A 444 16.15 -8.23 1.57
N LEU A 445 16.64 -8.47 2.79
CA LEU A 445 16.60 -7.48 3.86
C LEU A 445 17.46 -6.24 3.54
N LYS A 446 18.60 -6.42 2.85
CA LYS A 446 19.46 -5.31 2.41
C LYS A 446 18.77 -4.44 1.36
N ARG A 447 18.14 -5.06 0.35
CA ARG A 447 17.35 -4.33 -0.66
C ARG A 447 16.16 -3.60 -0.03
N SER A 448 15.51 -4.21 0.96
CA SER A 448 14.46 -3.57 1.73
C SER A 448 14.96 -2.29 2.42
N LEU A 449 16.07 -2.38 3.14
CA LEU A 449 16.68 -1.24 3.85
C LEU A 449 17.06 -0.09 2.90
N GLN A 450 17.55 -0.39 1.70
CA GLN A 450 17.88 0.64 0.69
C GLN A 450 16.68 1.53 0.32
N MET A 451 15.45 1.01 0.42
CA MET A 451 14.23 1.74 0.10
C MET A 451 13.61 2.36 1.35
N LEU A 452 13.51 1.59 2.44
CA LEU A 452 12.78 2.02 3.64
C LEU A 452 13.56 3.00 4.54
N LEU A 453 14.90 3.07 4.44
CA LEU A 453 15.69 4.07 5.20
C LEU A 453 15.48 5.51 4.72
N LEU A 454 14.85 5.70 3.55
CA LEU A 454 14.46 7.01 3.03
C LEU A 454 13.20 7.55 3.69
N GLU A 455 12.44 6.67 4.35
CA GLU A 455 11.23 7.02 5.08
C GLU A 455 11.59 7.62 6.44
N PRO A 456 10.92 8.72 6.87
CA PRO A 456 11.18 9.32 8.17
C PRO A 456 10.97 8.30 9.31
N ALA A 457 11.83 8.35 10.32
CA ALA A 457 11.83 7.38 11.42
C ALA A 457 10.52 7.34 12.24
N SER A 458 9.69 8.39 12.15
CA SER A 458 8.37 8.44 12.78
C SER A 458 7.29 7.68 12.03
N THR A 459 7.50 7.42 10.73
CA THR A 459 6.53 6.68 9.90
C THR A 459 6.57 5.17 10.21
N PRO A 460 5.49 4.43 9.92
CA PRO A 460 5.47 2.98 10.03
C PRO A 460 6.62 2.30 9.26
N GLU A 461 6.93 2.81 8.07
CA GLU A 461 7.99 2.31 7.21
C GLU A 461 9.39 2.63 7.75
N GLY A 462 9.59 3.82 8.32
CA GLY A 462 10.85 4.16 9.01
C GLY A 462 11.05 3.34 10.29
N MET A 463 9.97 3.07 11.04
CA MET A 463 10.01 2.14 12.18
C MET A 463 10.33 0.71 11.73
N LEU A 464 9.78 0.28 10.58
CA LEU A 464 10.10 -1.01 9.96
C LEU A 464 11.59 -1.07 9.57
N ALA A 465 12.14 0.00 8.98
CA ALA A 465 13.56 0.10 8.65
C ALA A 465 14.45 -0.02 9.90
N LYS A 466 14.07 0.63 11.01
CA LYS A 466 14.78 0.52 12.30
C LYS A 466 14.80 -0.91 12.82
N ARG A 467 13.67 -1.63 12.72
CA ARG A 467 13.60 -3.06 13.09
C ARG A 467 14.45 -3.92 12.14
N ALA A 468 14.35 -3.69 10.84
CA ALA A 468 15.14 -4.37 9.82
C ALA A 468 16.65 -4.22 10.05
N LEU A 469 17.12 -3.06 10.52
CA LEU A 469 18.53 -2.87 10.89
C LEU A 469 18.96 -3.75 12.07
N GLN A 470 18.08 -3.99 13.05
CA GLN A 470 18.37 -4.88 14.18
C GLN A 470 18.40 -6.35 13.71
N GLU A 471 17.39 -6.75 12.94
CA GLU A 471 17.28 -8.10 12.38
C GLU A 471 18.43 -8.43 11.42
N MET A 472 18.94 -7.44 10.68
CA MET A 472 20.12 -7.59 9.81
C MET A 472 21.36 -8.03 10.60
N LYS A 473 21.57 -7.51 11.82
CA LYS A 473 22.69 -7.91 12.66
C LYS A 473 22.58 -9.38 13.07
N HIS A 474 21.39 -9.82 13.49
CA HIS A 474 21.14 -11.20 13.86
C HIS A 474 21.30 -12.14 12.66
N LEU A 475 20.77 -11.76 11.51
CA LEU A 475 20.88 -12.55 10.29
C LEU A 475 22.33 -12.67 9.80
N ALA A 476 23.11 -11.59 9.87
CA ALA A 476 24.53 -11.62 9.53
C ALA A 476 25.33 -12.59 10.42
N GLN A 477 25.04 -12.62 11.72
CA GLN A 477 25.64 -13.61 12.63
C GLN A 477 25.23 -15.03 12.25
N ASN A 478 23.94 -15.25 11.94
CA ASN A 478 23.42 -16.55 11.53
C ASN A 478 24.11 -17.08 10.26
N VAL A 479 24.40 -16.21 9.28
CA VAL A 479 25.18 -16.55 8.08
C VAL A 479 26.61 -16.94 8.44
N ALA A 480 27.26 -16.19 9.34
CA ALA A 480 28.63 -16.49 9.78
C ALA A 480 28.73 -17.84 10.50
N ASP A 481 27.75 -18.14 11.37
CA ASP A 481 27.67 -19.41 12.09
C ASP A 481 27.45 -20.57 11.10
N ALA A 482 26.55 -20.41 10.13
CA ALA A 482 26.31 -21.40 9.08
C ALA A 482 27.53 -21.67 8.20
N ARG A 483 28.31 -20.63 7.84
CA ARG A 483 29.58 -20.78 7.12
C ARG A 483 30.62 -21.56 7.94
N THR A 484 30.68 -21.32 9.24
CA THR A 484 31.56 -22.07 10.15
C THR A 484 31.18 -23.55 10.19
N LEU A 485 29.87 -23.86 10.23
CA LEU A 485 29.38 -25.24 10.17
C LEU A 485 29.72 -25.93 8.84
N GLN A 486 29.58 -25.22 7.73
CA GLN A 486 29.95 -25.71 6.40
C GLN A 486 31.45 -26.08 6.34
N LEU A 487 32.32 -25.19 6.80
CA LEU A 487 33.77 -25.43 6.84
C LEU A 487 34.11 -26.65 7.70
N ARG A 488 33.46 -26.82 8.85
CA ARG A 488 33.66 -28.00 9.72
C ARG A 488 33.30 -29.31 9.02
N GLN A 489 32.18 -29.35 8.28
CA GLN A 489 31.76 -30.54 7.53
C GLN A 489 32.71 -30.87 6.38
N MET A 490 33.33 -29.86 5.76
CA MET A 490 34.35 -30.06 4.73
C MET A 490 35.69 -30.57 5.30
N SER A 491 35.99 -30.25 6.57
CA SER A 491 37.22 -30.66 7.25
C SER A 491 37.16 -32.02 7.95
N THR A 492 35.98 -32.64 8.10
CA THR A 492 35.85 -34.01 8.62
C THR A 492 36.10 -35.04 7.51
N PRO A 493 37.11 -35.93 7.63
CA PRO A 493 37.34 -37.00 6.65
C PRO A 493 36.12 -37.94 6.62
N GLN A 494 35.66 -38.31 5.42
CA GLN A 494 34.72 -39.43 5.26
C GLN A 494 35.42 -40.71 5.72
N GLU A 495 35.02 -41.25 6.87
CA GLU A 495 35.38 -42.63 7.22
C GLU A 495 34.69 -43.57 6.24
N ASP A 496 35.51 -44.21 5.42
CA ASP A 496 35.14 -45.18 4.41
C ASP A 496 34.62 -46.45 5.09
N HIS A 497 33.31 -46.56 5.31
CA HIS A 497 32.67 -47.80 5.75
C HIS A 497 32.53 -48.77 4.57
N SER A 498 33.66 -49.25 4.05
CA SER A 498 33.72 -50.35 3.10
C SER A 498 34.52 -51.53 3.65
N SER A 499 34.01 -52.19 4.70
CA SER A 499 34.42 -53.56 5.04
C SER A 499 33.47 -54.24 6.03
N VAL A 500 32.28 -54.63 5.58
CA VAL A 500 31.54 -55.74 6.22
C VAL A 500 31.79 -56.99 5.39
N LYS A 501 32.75 -57.81 5.84
CA LYS A 501 33.00 -59.16 5.31
C LYS A 501 31.75 -60.03 5.52
N LYS A 502 31.19 -60.57 4.43
CA LYS A 502 30.21 -61.67 4.47
C LYS A 502 30.87 -62.93 5.05
N PRO A 503 30.22 -63.69 5.95
CA PRO A 503 30.69 -65.01 6.31
C PRO A 503 30.25 -66.05 5.26
N GLU A 504 31.19 -66.93 4.93
CA GLU A 504 31.06 -68.02 3.97
C GLU A 504 30.03 -69.08 4.39
N ARG A 505 29.29 -69.58 3.40
CA ARG A 505 28.42 -70.76 3.50
C ARG A 505 29.28 -72.03 3.59
N ARG A 506 29.18 -72.78 4.69
CA ARG A 506 29.49 -74.22 4.72
C ARG A 506 28.18 -75.00 4.60
N GLY A 507 28.06 -75.78 3.53
CA GLY A 507 27.03 -76.78 3.39
C GLY A 507 27.41 -78.07 4.11
N SER A 508 26.43 -78.73 4.71
CA SER A 508 26.41 -80.19 4.84
C SER A 508 24.97 -80.70 4.94
N HIS A 509 24.76 -81.84 4.30
CA HIS A 509 23.50 -82.55 4.09
C HIS A 509 22.74 -82.91 5.38
N ARG A 510 21.40 -82.93 5.30
CA ARG A 510 20.62 -84.15 5.62
C ARG A 510 19.15 -84.05 5.19
N GLN A 511 18.81 -85.01 4.32
CA GLN A 511 17.57 -85.75 4.11
C GLN A 511 16.23 -85.24 4.66
N SER A 512 15.28 -85.26 3.71
CA SER A 512 13.83 -85.33 3.84
C SER A 512 13.29 -86.22 4.97
N LYS A 513 12.23 -85.77 5.65
CA LYS A 513 11.06 -86.59 6.02
C LYS A 513 9.84 -85.72 6.37
N ASN A 514 8.89 -85.72 5.44
CA ASN A 514 7.44 -85.87 5.63
C ASN A 514 6.90 -85.87 7.09
N ARG A 515 5.96 -84.97 7.41
CA ARG A 515 4.52 -85.26 7.66
C ARG A 515 3.81 -84.15 8.47
N ASN A 516 2.71 -83.68 7.88
CA ASN A 516 1.37 -83.50 8.46
C ASN A 516 1.10 -82.58 9.68
N ARG A 517 0.09 -81.72 9.41
CA ARG A 517 -1.18 -81.51 10.13
C ARG A 517 -1.26 -80.43 11.21
N THR A 518 -2.17 -79.47 10.94
CA THR A 518 -3.20 -78.87 11.81
C THR A 518 -2.75 -78.26 13.14
N LYS A 519 -3.06 -77.01 13.47
CA LYS A 519 -4.32 -76.26 13.40
C LYS A 519 -4.02 -74.77 13.26
#